data_AF-A0A090VT93-F1
#
_entry.id   AF-A0A090VT93-F1
#
_cell.length_a   1.000
_cell.length_b   1.000
_cell.length_c   1.000
_cell.angle_alpha   90.00
_cell.angle_beta   90.00
_cell.angle_gamma   90.00
#
_symmetry.space_group_name_H-M   'P 1'
#
loop_
_entity.id
_entity.type
_entity.pdbx_description
1 polymer ?
#
loop_
_entity_poly.entity_id
_entity_poly.type
_entity_poly.pdbx_seq_one_letter_code
_entity_poly.pdbx_strand_id
1 'polypeptide(L)'
;MKTLKVISSFLLLLSAHSNAAWQERELNTWYEKDRVLYDITQTVDDNPVMISIAQAGYKTANLTVSYMSNGGCSNNNPPLRINNTIVPAAYKCVPVGKNKIEHYIVDDADKVNALVRHLKSDFTAVIQGDIKIWAANIKSPKYGMAPKF
;
A
#
# COMPACT_ATOMS: atom_id res chain seq x y z
N MET A 1 -62.32 17.79 -27.90
CA MET A 1 -61.01 17.86 -28.58
C MET A 1 -59.90 17.73 -27.54
N LYS A 2 -59.10 16.66 -27.66
CA LYS A 2 -57.71 16.47 -27.16
C LYS A 2 -57.44 16.47 -25.63
N THR A 3 -57.43 15.25 -25.08
CA THR A 3 -56.36 14.60 -24.27
C THR A 3 -55.32 15.48 -23.56
N LEU A 4 -55.10 15.27 -22.24
CA LEU A 4 -53.75 15.04 -21.68
C LEU A 4 -53.72 14.46 -20.24
N LYS A 5 -53.15 13.24 -20.15
CA LYS A 5 -52.26 12.62 -19.14
C LYS A 5 -52.68 12.62 -17.65
N VAL A 6 -53.01 11.49 -17.01
CA VAL A 6 -52.31 10.20 -16.80
C VAL A 6 -51.09 10.34 -15.87
N ILE A 7 -51.17 9.62 -14.74
CA ILE A 7 -50.13 9.20 -13.78
C ILE A 7 -49.81 10.17 -12.63
N SER A 8 -50.44 9.92 -11.46
CA SER A 8 -49.85 10.25 -10.15
C SER A 8 -49.29 8.96 -9.56
N SER A 9 -48.14 8.53 -10.10
CA SER A 9 -47.38 7.37 -9.62
C SER A 9 -46.68 7.72 -8.31
N PHE A 10 -47.00 6.96 -7.27
CA PHE A 10 -46.04 6.26 -6.40
C PHE A 10 -44.61 6.86 -6.36
N LEU A 11 -44.41 7.89 -5.55
CA LEU A 11 -43.10 8.54 -5.32
C LEU A 11 -42.68 8.40 -3.85
N LEU A 12 -42.77 7.16 -3.32
CA LEU A 12 -42.36 6.85 -1.93
C LEU A 12 -41.47 5.60 -1.81
N LEU A 13 -40.84 5.12 -2.88
CA LEU A 13 -40.01 3.90 -2.84
C LEU A 13 -38.61 4.07 -3.45
N LEU A 14 -37.95 5.22 -3.22
CA LEU A 14 -36.55 5.41 -3.63
C LEU A 14 -35.64 5.94 -2.52
N SER A 15 -35.99 5.73 -1.24
CA SER A 15 -34.97 5.68 -0.19
C SER A 15 -34.38 4.26 -0.10
N ALA A 16 -33.93 3.73 -1.25
CA ALA A 16 -32.90 2.71 -1.22
C ALA A 16 -31.70 3.40 -0.59
N HIS A 17 -31.46 3.08 0.67
CA HIS A 17 -30.29 3.57 1.39
C HIS A 17 -29.10 3.14 0.57
N SER A 18 -28.42 4.11 -0.03
CA SER A 18 -27.12 3.91 -0.62
C SER A 18 -26.25 3.35 0.48
N ASN A 19 -26.04 2.03 0.47
CA ASN A 19 -24.88 1.44 1.12
C ASN A 19 -23.70 1.99 0.34
N ALA A 20 -23.22 3.18 0.73
CA ALA A 20 -21.82 3.48 0.54
C ALA A 20 -21.10 2.36 1.26
N ALA A 21 -20.66 1.34 0.52
CA ALA A 21 -19.66 0.41 1.00
C ALA A 21 -18.42 1.26 1.23
N TRP A 22 -18.36 1.87 2.41
CA TRP A 22 -17.17 2.51 2.93
C TRP A 22 -16.23 1.34 3.17
N GLN A 23 -15.50 0.97 2.12
CA GLN A 23 -14.51 -0.08 2.19
C GLN A 23 -13.42 0.48 3.10
N GLU A 24 -13.51 0.13 4.39
CA GLU A 24 -12.53 0.52 5.39
C GLU A 24 -11.15 0.19 4.81
N ARG A 25 -10.30 1.22 4.69
CA ARG A 25 -8.93 1.03 4.26
C ARG A 25 -8.26 0.19 5.33
N GLU A 26 -8.13 -1.10 5.08
CA GLU A 26 -7.45 -1.97 6.03
C GLU A 26 -5.94 -1.77 5.87
N LEU A 27 -5.45 -0.71 6.51
CA LEU A 27 -4.04 -0.39 6.60
C LEU A 27 -3.38 -1.27 7.66
N ASN A 28 -2.06 -1.42 7.54
CA ASN A 28 -1.22 -2.10 8.52
C ASN A 28 -1.70 -3.53 8.78
N THR A 29 -2.14 -4.20 7.72
CA THR A 29 -2.60 -5.59 7.74
C THR A 29 -1.88 -6.33 6.66
N TRP A 30 -1.11 -7.32 7.08
CA TRP A 30 -0.38 -8.20 6.21
C TRP A 30 -1.31 -9.22 5.57
N TYR A 31 -1.18 -9.32 4.26
CA TYR A 31 -1.77 -10.35 3.41
C TYR A 31 -0.68 -11.23 2.83
N GLU A 32 -0.96 -12.49 2.56
CA GLU A 32 -0.05 -13.41 1.87
C GLU A 32 -0.75 -14.16 0.74
N LYS A 33 -0.14 -14.14 -0.44
CA LYS A 33 -0.54 -14.97 -1.58
C LYS A 33 0.70 -15.32 -2.40
N ASP A 34 0.80 -16.57 -2.83
CA ASP A 34 1.90 -17.06 -3.69
C ASP A 34 3.30 -16.74 -3.14
N ARG A 35 3.45 -16.81 -1.80
CA ARG A 35 4.67 -16.45 -1.03
C ARG A 35 5.09 -14.99 -1.15
N VAL A 36 4.15 -14.11 -1.45
CA VAL A 36 4.35 -12.67 -1.40
C VAL A 36 3.52 -12.12 -0.26
N LEU A 37 4.20 -11.46 0.68
CA LEU A 37 3.57 -10.66 1.72
C LEU A 37 3.23 -9.30 1.15
N TYR A 38 2.02 -8.83 1.40
CA TYR A 38 1.54 -7.51 1.01
C TYR A 38 1.08 -6.76 2.24
N ASP A 39 1.42 -5.48 2.32
CA ASP A 39 0.84 -4.56 3.30
C ASP A 39 0.61 -3.21 2.61
N ILE A 40 -0.33 -2.47 3.17
CA ILE A 40 -0.50 -1.07 2.84
C ILE A 40 -0.44 -0.26 4.12
N THR A 41 0.47 0.70 4.14
CA THR A 41 0.54 1.74 5.17
C THR A 41 0.34 3.11 4.50
N GLN A 42 0.73 4.18 5.17
CA GLN A 42 0.61 5.53 4.68
C GLN A 42 1.82 6.39 5.07
N THR A 43 2.04 7.44 4.28
CA THR A 43 2.94 8.54 4.65
C THR A 43 2.29 9.41 5.72
N VAL A 44 3.02 10.40 6.23
CA VAL A 44 2.47 11.41 7.15
C VAL A 44 1.41 12.32 6.50
N ASP A 45 1.39 12.38 5.17
CA ASP A 45 0.43 13.13 4.36
C ASP A 45 -0.77 12.26 3.93
N ASP A 46 -1.00 11.12 4.59
CA ASP A 46 -2.06 10.15 4.30
C ASP A 46 -2.01 9.54 2.87
N ASN A 47 -0.86 9.62 2.20
CA ASN A 47 -0.69 8.97 0.90
C ASN A 47 -0.44 7.47 1.10
N PRO A 48 -1.12 6.57 0.36
CA PRO A 48 -0.94 5.14 0.52
C PRO A 48 0.47 4.70 0.11
N VAL A 49 1.02 3.78 0.88
CA VAL A 49 2.32 3.15 0.63
C VAL A 49 2.08 1.65 0.47
N MET A 50 2.30 1.15 -0.73
CA MET A 50 2.24 -0.27 -1.03
C MET A 50 3.58 -0.92 -0.73
N ILE A 51 3.54 -2.02 0.02
CA ILE A 51 4.70 -2.82 0.37
C ILE A 51 4.46 -4.24 -0.11
N SER A 52 5.43 -4.83 -0.80
CA SER A 52 5.41 -6.26 -1.11
C SER A 52 6.75 -6.91 -0.82
N ILE A 53 6.74 -8.04 -0.12
CA ILE A 53 7.93 -8.83 0.19
C ILE A 53 7.75 -10.23 -0.41
N ALA A 54 8.47 -10.54 -1.49
CA ALA A 54 8.41 -11.87 -2.10
C ALA A 54 9.42 -12.81 -1.44
N GLN A 55 9.06 -14.09 -1.33
CA GLN A 55 9.94 -15.17 -0.86
C GLN A 55 10.63 -14.85 0.48
N ALA A 56 9.89 -14.27 1.42
CA ALA A 56 10.38 -13.97 2.76
C ALA A 56 10.95 -15.24 3.45
N GLY A 57 12.17 -15.15 3.98
CA GLY A 57 12.91 -16.26 4.57
C GLY A 57 13.82 -17.04 3.61
N TYR A 58 13.80 -16.73 2.31
CA TYR A 58 14.61 -17.41 1.29
C TYR A 58 15.73 -16.50 0.75
N LYS A 59 16.71 -17.11 0.07
CA LYS A 59 17.83 -16.38 -0.57
C LYS A 59 17.43 -15.54 -1.78
N THR A 60 16.20 -15.71 -2.26
CA THR A 60 15.61 -14.96 -3.37
C THR A 60 14.63 -13.90 -2.86
N ALA A 61 14.69 -13.56 -1.57
CA ALA A 61 13.80 -12.57 -0.99
C ALA A 61 14.03 -11.20 -1.63
N ASN A 62 12.94 -10.53 -2.00
CA ASN A 62 12.99 -9.16 -2.50
C ASN A 62 11.90 -8.32 -1.84
N LEU A 63 12.09 -7.01 -1.86
CA LEU A 63 11.17 -6.02 -1.32
C LEU A 63 10.87 -4.99 -2.40
N THR A 64 9.58 -4.66 -2.57
CA THR A 64 9.14 -3.48 -3.31
C THR A 64 8.38 -2.55 -2.39
N VAL A 65 8.69 -1.26 -2.46
CA VAL A 65 7.99 -0.19 -1.75
C VAL A 65 7.58 0.84 -2.78
N SER A 66 6.29 1.18 -2.84
CA SER A 66 5.75 2.14 -3.79
C SER A 66 4.84 3.13 -3.11
N TYR A 67 5.07 4.43 -3.31
CA TYR A 67 4.21 5.46 -2.72
C TYR A 67 4.21 6.75 -3.54
N MET A 68 3.17 7.55 -3.36
CA MET A 68 3.06 8.87 -3.97
C MET A 68 3.76 9.92 -3.10
N SER A 69 4.51 10.81 -3.73
CA SER A 69 5.11 11.98 -3.09
C SER A 69 4.94 13.23 -3.94
N ASN A 70 5.08 14.39 -3.31
CA ASN A 70 4.88 15.68 -3.96
C ASN A 70 6.03 16.02 -4.93
N GLY A 71 5.70 16.74 -6.01
CA GLY A 71 6.65 17.25 -6.99
C GLY A 71 6.96 16.28 -8.14
N GLY A 72 7.89 16.70 -8.99
CA GLY A 72 8.29 15.95 -10.18
C GLY A 72 9.41 14.95 -9.95
N CYS A 73 9.55 14.00 -10.86
CA CYS A 73 10.71 13.12 -10.92
C CYS A 73 11.98 13.94 -11.15
N SER A 74 13.02 13.65 -10.38
CA SER A 74 14.36 14.20 -10.59
C SER A 74 15.27 13.12 -11.18
N ASN A 75 16.42 13.52 -11.72
CA ASN A 75 17.44 12.59 -12.20
C ASN A 75 18.24 11.95 -11.05
N ASN A 76 17.85 12.18 -9.80
CA ASN A 76 18.50 11.62 -8.64
C ASN A 76 17.89 10.24 -8.35
N ASN A 77 18.74 9.29 -7.95
CA ASN A 77 18.33 7.98 -7.47
C ASN A 77 18.53 7.93 -5.95
N PRO A 78 17.60 8.46 -5.15
CA PRO A 78 17.72 8.40 -3.70
C PRO A 78 17.76 6.95 -3.24
N PRO A 79 18.57 6.61 -2.23
CA PRO A 79 18.55 5.26 -1.66
C PRO A 79 17.28 5.02 -0.85
N LEU A 80 16.97 3.74 -0.58
CA LEU A 80 15.96 3.39 0.42
C LEU A 80 16.58 3.50 1.82
N ARG A 81 15.93 4.23 2.72
CA ARG A 81 16.32 4.28 4.14
C ARG A 81 15.36 3.43 4.96
N ILE A 82 15.88 2.51 5.79
CA ILE A 82 15.11 1.68 6.72
C ILE A 82 15.76 1.75 8.10
N ASN A 83 15.01 2.15 9.13
CA ASN A 83 15.49 2.27 10.52
C ASN A 83 16.84 3.01 10.62
N ASN A 84 16.94 4.13 9.91
CA ASN A 84 18.14 4.97 9.81
C ASN A 84 19.36 4.33 9.09
N THR A 85 19.20 3.14 8.51
CA THR A 85 20.21 2.48 7.68
C THR A 85 19.92 2.68 6.20
N ILE A 86 20.95 2.88 5.39
CA ILE A 86 20.84 2.92 3.93
C ILE A 86 20.81 1.50 3.39
N VAL A 87 19.76 1.19 2.63
CA VAL A 87 19.57 -0.08 1.94
C VAL A 87 19.69 0.19 0.43
N PRO A 88 20.66 -0.42 -0.26
CA PRO A 88 20.75 -0.33 -1.72
C PRO A 88 19.44 -0.80 -2.37
N ALA A 89 18.89 0.03 -3.24
CA ALA A 89 17.63 -0.24 -3.93
C ALA A 89 17.72 0.29 -5.37
N ALA A 90 17.14 -0.43 -6.32
CA ALA A 90 16.81 0.14 -7.61
C ALA A 90 15.65 1.14 -7.42
N TYR A 91 15.81 2.33 -7.98
CA TYR A 91 14.83 3.41 -7.88
C TYR A 91 14.18 3.64 -9.24
N LYS A 92 12.86 3.78 -9.25
CA LYS A 92 12.11 4.21 -10.43
C LYS A 92 11.09 5.26 -10.02
N CYS A 93 11.01 6.35 -10.78
CA CYS A 93 10.05 7.42 -10.58
C CYS A 93 9.09 7.52 -11.77
N VAL A 94 7.80 7.71 -11.49
CA VAL A 94 6.77 7.92 -12.52
C VAL A 94 6.00 9.22 -12.20
N PRO A 95 5.98 10.21 -13.10
CA PRO A 95 5.24 11.46 -12.86
C PRO A 95 3.72 11.23 -12.94
N VAL A 96 2.96 11.83 -12.02
CA VAL A 96 1.50 11.76 -11.94
C VAL A 96 0.94 13.15 -11.61
N GLY A 97 0.59 13.92 -12.63
CA GLY A 97 0.12 15.30 -12.46
C GLY A 97 1.18 16.19 -11.82
N LYS A 98 0.87 16.75 -10.64
CA LYS A 98 1.81 17.56 -9.83
C LYS A 98 2.64 16.73 -8.85
N ASN A 99 2.38 15.42 -8.79
CA ASN A 99 3.01 14.47 -7.89
C ASN A 99 3.83 13.46 -8.69
N LYS A 100 4.45 12.53 -7.98
CA LYS A 100 5.18 11.40 -8.54
C LYS A 100 4.90 10.13 -7.73
N ILE A 101 5.04 8.99 -8.36
CA ILE A 101 5.09 7.69 -7.70
C ILE A 101 6.56 7.27 -7.66
N GLU A 102 7.03 6.95 -6.46
CA GLU A 102 8.38 6.46 -6.20
C GLU A 102 8.33 4.96 -5.94
N HIS A 103 9.13 4.21 -6.68
CA HIS A 103 9.29 2.76 -6.52
C HIS A 103 10.72 2.47 -6.09
N TYR A 104 10.85 1.71 -5.00
CA TYR A 104 12.10 1.16 -4.51
C TYR A 104 12.04 -0.35 -4.57
N ILE A 105 13.04 -0.98 -5.20
CA ILE A 105 13.15 -2.43 -5.33
C ILE A 105 14.47 -2.84 -4.69
N VAL A 106 14.41 -3.73 -3.71
CA VAL A 106 15.57 -4.26 -2.99
C VAL A 106 15.68 -5.76 -3.27
N ASP A 107 16.77 -6.15 -3.94
CA ASP A 107 17.07 -7.56 -4.25
C ASP A 107 18.10 -8.18 -3.28
N ASP A 108 18.57 -7.41 -2.30
CA ASP A 108 19.42 -7.91 -1.21
C ASP A 108 18.59 -8.72 -0.22
N ALA A 109 18.56 -10.03 -0.43
CA ALA A 109 17.78 -10.97 0.38
C ALA A 109 18.18 -10.94 1.87
N ASP A 110 19.43 -10.65 2.22
CA ASP A 110 19.85 -10.61 3.63
C ASP A 110 19.24 -9.40 4.34
N LYS A 111 19.21 -8.24 3.68
CA LYS A 111 18.54 -7.03 4.19
C LYS A 111 17.03 -7.21 4.27
N VAL A 112 16.42 -7.81 3.25
CA VAL A 112 14.97 -8.10 3.24
C VAL A 112 14.61 -9.06 4.35
N ASN A 113 15.35 -10.16 4.51
CA ASN A 113 15.10 -11.13 5.57
C ASN A 113 15.38 -10.55 6.96
N ALA A 114 16.34 -9.63 7.10
CA ALA A 114 16.55 -8.90 8.35
C ALA A 114 15.33 -8.02 8.71
N LEU A 115 14.78 -7.30 7.72
CA LEU A 115 13.53 -6.54 7.90
C LEU A 115 12.37 -7.45 8.32
N VAL A 116 12.17 -8.57 7.64
CA VAL A 116 11.11 -9.52 7.98
C VAL A 116 11.27 -10.07 9.40
N ARG A 117 12.50 -10.42 9.82
CA ARG A 117 12.77 -10.86 11.18
C ARG A 117 12.45 -9.76 12.21
N HIS A 118 12.87 -8.53 11.94
CA HIS A 118 12.56 -7.37 12.78
C HIS A 118 11.06 -7.19 12.98
N LEU A 119 10.28 -7.24 11.88
CA LEU A 119 8.82 -7.14 11.92
C LEU A 119 8.19 -8.34 12.65
N LYS A 120 8.67 -9.56 12.41
CA LYS A 120 8.24 -10.77 13.15
C LYS A 120 8.66 -10.78 14.61
N SER A 121 9.49 -9.85 15.07
CA SER A 121 9.80 -9.62 16.49
C SER A 121 8.91 -8.52 17.10
N ASP A 122 7.79 -8.19 16.47
CA ASP A 122 6.80 -7.18 16.89
C ASP A 122 7.30 -5.73 16.86
N PHE A 123 8.43 -5.47 16.21
CA PHE A 123 8.95 -4.11 16.06
C PHE A 123 8.46 -3.46 14.76
N THR A 124 8.13 -2.18 14.85
CA THR A 124 7.85 -1.34 13.69
C THR A 124 9.16 -1.00 12.96
N ALA A 125 9.11 -0.94 11.64
CA ALA A 125 10.19 -0.38 10.83
C ALA A 125 9.79 1.00 10.29
N VAL A 126 10.76 1.91 10.14
CA VAL A 126 10.54 3.24 9.58
C VAL A 126 11.29 3.36 8.25
N ILE A 127 10.55 3.63 7.19
CA ILE A 127 11.07 3.87 5.84
C ILE A 127 11.10 5.36 5.53
N GLN A 128 12.15 5.82 4.86
CA GLN A 128 12.34 7.22 4.43
C GLN A 128 12.23 8.30 5.52
N GLY A 129 12.22 7.88 6.79
CA GLY A 129 12.21 8.76 7.97
C GLY A 129 10.84 8.90 8.63
N ASP A 130 9.75 8.63 7.92
CA ASP A 130 8.40 8.97 8.36
C ASP A 130 7.35 7.88 8.07
N ILE A 131 7.59 6.99 7.10
CA ILE A 131 6.67 5.90 6.75
C ILE A 131 6.84 4.74 7.74
N LYS A 132 5.79 4.40 8.48
CA LYS A 132 5.80 3.30 9.46
C LYS A 132 5.29 2.01 8.84
N ILE A 133 6.09 0.95 8.89
CA ILE A 133 5.67 -0.42 8.61
C ILE A 133 5.44 -1.14 9.93
N TRP A 134 4.20 -1.52 10.19
CA TRP A 134 3.82 -2.16 11.44
C TRP A 134 4.01 -3.67 11.37
N ALA A 135 4.40 -4.27 12.49
CA ALA A 135 4.45 -5.72 12.59
C ALA A 135 3.06 -6.35 12.43
N ALA A 136 2.04 -5.75 13.06
CA ALA A 136 0.63 -6.16 12.98
C ALA A 136 0.45 -7.69 12.99
N ASN A 137 -0.23 -8.25 12.00
CA ASN A 137 -0.45 -9.68 11.84
C ASN A 137 0.59 -10.38 10.95
N ILE A 138 1.81 -9.86 10.74
CA ILE A 138 2.81 -10.46 9.84
C ILE A 138 3.19 -11.91 10.20
N LYS A 139 3.00 -12.33 11.46
CA LYS A 139 3.21 -13.71 11.91
C LYS A 139 2.12 -14.66 11.41
N SER A 140 0.94 -14.13 11.10
CA SER A 140 -0.26 -14.85 10.66
C SER A 140 -1.05 -13.97 9.67
N PRO A 141 -0.50 -13.73 8.46
CA PRO A 141 -1.11 -12.85 7.48
C PRO A 141 -2.45 -13.41 6.98
N LYS A 142 -3.35 -12.52 6.54
CA LYS A 142 -4.59 -12.93 5.88
C LYS A 142 -4.27 -13.51 4.50
N TYR A 143 -4.99 -14.52 4.04
CA TYR A 143 -4.81 -15.00 2.68
C TYR A 143 -5.28 -13.95 1.66
N GLY A 144 -4.49 -13.70 0.62
CA GLY A 144 -4.87 -12.87 -0.51
C GLY A 144 -3.91 -11.71 -0.79
N MET A 145 -4.43 -10.67 -1.40
CA MET A 145 -3.73 -9.40 -1.61
C MET A 145 -4.50 -8.32 -0.85
N ALA A 146 -3.79 -7.26 -0.45
CA ALA A 146 -4.43 -6.15 0.22
C ALA A 146 -5.55 -5.54 -0.65
N PRO A 147 -6.61 -4.97 -0.05
CA PRO A 147 -7.75 -4.42 -0.79
C PRO A 147 -7.31 -3.36 -1.82
N LYS A 148 -8.02 -3.29 -2.96
CA LYS A 148 -7.76 -2.27 -3.99
C LYS A 148 -8.15 -0.87 -3.48
N PHE A 149 -7.39 0.14 -3.92
CA PHE A 149 -7.73 1.56 -3.81
C PHE A 149 -8.55 2.03 -5.01
#